data_AF-A0AA37ML31-F1
#
_entry.id   AF-A0AA37ML31-F1
#
_cell.length_a   1.000
_cell.length_b   1.000
_cell.length_c   1.000
_cell.angle_alpha   90.00
_cell.angle_beta   90.00
_cell.angle_gamma   90.00
#
_symmetry.space_group_name_H-M   'P 1'
#
loop_
_entity.id
_entity.type
_entity.pdbx_description
1 polymer ?
#
loop_
_entity_poly.entity_id
_entity_poly.type
_entity_poly.pdbx_seq_one_letter_code
_entity_poly.pdbx_strand_id
1 'polypeptide(L)'
;MNSKKLLKTTALPTVVACSALAFSPYGVQTANAAVQIAQQANSIKGTVVDDMGEPVIGATIKVVGAKGTGTVTDLDGNFVLNVKPGTKLQIS
;
A
#
# COMPACT_ATOMS: atom_id res chain seq x y z
N MET A 1 -1.76 -48.30 -29.59
CA MET A 1 -1.19 -48.33 -28.22
C MET A 1 0.26 -48.81 -28.28
N ASN A 2 1.22 -47.88 -28.20
CA ASN A 2 2.57 -47.97 -27.58
C ASN A 2 3.36 -46.71 -28.01
N SER A 3 3.62 -45.70 -27.17
CA SER A 3 4.58 -45.62 -26.04
C SER A 3 6.00 -45.96 -26.53
N LYS A 4 7.02 -45.09 -26.47
CA LYS A 4 7.53 -44.34 -25.30
C LYS A 4 8.35 -43.10 -25.73
N LYS A 5 8.26 -42.04 -24.91
CA LYS A 5 9.09 -40.81 -24.92
C LYS A 5 10.59 -41.12 -24.84
N LEU A 6 11.43 -40.23 -25.36
CA LEU A 6 12.61 -39.59 -24.72
C LEU A 6 13.41 -38.90 -25.84
N LEU A 7 13.51 -37.57 -25.93
CA LEU A 7 14.39 -36.69 -25.12
C LEU A 7 15.57 -36.20 -25.98
N LYS A 8 15.86 -34.89 -25.87
CA LYS A 8 17.03 -34.12 -26.34
C LYS A 8 16.98 -33.60 -27.78
N THR A 9 16.82 -32.29 -28.00
CA THR A 9 17.76 -31.17 -27.76
C THR A 9 18.39 -30.76 -29.09
N THR A 10 18.35 -29.45 -29.37
CA THR A 10 19.18 -28.69 -30.33
C THR A 10 19.15 -29.10 -31.81
N ALA A 11 18.53 -28.26 -32.63
CA ALA A 11 19.15 -27.69 -33.85
C ALA A 11 18.08 -26.91 -34.63
N LEU A 12 17.83 -25.66 -34.21
CA LEU A 12 17.17 -24.68 -35.08
C LEU A 12 18.22 -24.26 -36.12
N PRO A 13 18.05 -24.52 -37.44
CA PRO A 13 19.06 -24.14 -38.42
C PRO A 13 19.00 -22.64 -38.66
N THR A 14 20.13 -22.00 -38.38
CA THR A 14 20.55 -20.66 -38.78
C THR A 14 20.69 -20.55 -40.30
N VAL A 15 19.64 -20.16 -41.02
CA VAL A 15 19.74 -19.56 -42.35
C VAL A 15 18.41 -18.82 -42.52
N VAL A 16 18.30 -17.53 -42.78
CA VAL A 16 18.89 -16.81 -43.90
C VAL A 16 18.83 -15.32 -43.54
N ALA A 17 19.97 -14.65 -43.58
CA ALA A 17 20.05 -13.21 -43.64
C ALA A 17 19.55 -12.74 -45.01
N CYS A 18 18.40 -12.06 -45.06
CA CYS A 18 17.93 -11.31 -46.22
C CYS A 18 17.50 -9.91 -45.78
N SER A 19 18.43 -8.96 -45.96
CA SER A 19 18.20 -7.58 -46.42
C SER A 19 16.97 -6.81 -45.93
N ALA A 20 17.28 -5.79 -45.12
CA ALA A 20 16.68 -4.46 -45.17
C ALA A 20 15.15 -4.34 -45.07
N LEU A 21 14.67 -4.27 -43.83
CA LEU A 21 13.56 -3.39 -43.47
C LEU A 21 14.01 -2.53 -42.29
N ALA A 22 14.58 -1.37 -42.61
CA ALA A 22 14.48 -0.22 -41.73
C ALA A 22 13.00 0.17 -41.70
N PHE A 23 12.27 -0.20 -40.66
CA PHE A 23 11.12 0.51 -40.08
C PHE A 23 10.72 -0.26 -38.83
N SER A 24 11.30 0.14 -37.71
CA SER A 24 10.89 -0.33 -36.39
C SER A 24 9.40 -0.03 -36.19
N PRO A 25 8.68 -0.94 -35.53
CA PRO A 25 8.06 -0.50 -34.31
C PRO A 25 8.75 -1.25 -33.19
N TYR A 26 9.70 -0.57 -32.53
CA TYR A 26 9.94 -0.86 -31.12
C TYR A 26 8.56 -0.90 -30.51
N GLY A 27 8.14 -2.07 -30.05
CA GLY A 27 6.82 -2.28 -29.49
C GLY A 27 6.57 -1.14 -28.52
N VAL A 28 5.56 -0.34 -28.83
CA VAL A 28 5.12 0.73 -27.93
C VAL A 28 4.66 0.01 -26.68
N GLN A 29 5.57 -0.14 -25.72
CA GLN A 29 5.24 -0.51 -24.37
C GLN A 29 4.55 0.73 -23.82
N THR A 30 3.24 0.77 -24.00
CA THR A 30 2.37 1.73 -23.33
C THR A 30 2.60 1.55 -21.84
N ALA A 31 3.46 2.37 -21.26
CA ALA A 31 3.68 2.43 -19.83
C ALA A 31 2.38 2.99 -19.23
N ASN A 32 1.49 2.10 -18.82
CA ASN A 32 0.34 2.47 -18.04
C ASN A 32 0.88 2.91 -16.67
N ALA A 33 1.15 4.21 -16.53
CA ALA A 33 1.46 4.80 -15.24
C ALA A 33 0.20 4.65 -14.38
N ALA A 34 0.11 3.54 -13.65
CA ALA A 34 -0.89 3.38 -12.62
C ALA A 34 -0.66 4.49 -11.61
N VAL A 35 -1.47 5.55 -11.70
CA VAL A 35 -1.53 6.60 -10.69
C VAL A 35 -1.95 5.90 -9.41
N GLN A 36 -0.99 5.63 -8.54
CA GLN A 36 -1.24 5.19 -7.18
C GLN A 36 -1.89 6.39 -6.49
N ILE A 37 -3.23 6.44 -6.50
CA ILE A 37 -3.98 7.36 -5.65
C ILE A 37 -3.73 6.89 -4.23
N ALA A 38 -2.65 7.39 -3.61
CA ALA A 38 -2.41 7.19 -2.20
C ALA A 38 -3.61 7.78 -1.47
N GLN A 39 -4.42 6.93 -0.85
CA GLN A 39 -5.56 7.35 -0.06
C GLN A 39 -5.03 8.13 1.14
N GLN A 40 -4.98 9.47 1.02
CA GLN A 40 -4.62 10.36 2.11
C GLN A 40 -5.68 10.18 3.20
N ALA A 41 -5.39 9.30 4.15
CA ALA A 41 -6.14 9.22 5.39
C ALA A 41 -5.88 10.54 6.12
N ASN A 42 -6.92 11.37 6.25
CA ASN A 42 -6.91 12.56 7.09
C ASN A 42 -6.84 12.12 8.55
N SER A 43 -5.65 11.66 8.94
CA SER A 43 -5.34 11.24 10.29
C SER A 43 -5.03 12.46 11.14
N ILE A 44 -5.72 12.55 12.28
CA ILE A 44 -5.36 13.46 13.35
C ILE A 44 -4.32 12.78 14.23
N LYS A 45 -3.38 13.58 14.74
CA LYS A 45 -2.39 13.17 15.72
C LYS A 45 -2.48 14.08 16.92
N GLY A 46 -2.17 13.55 18.09
CA GLY A 46 -2.10 14.33 19.33
C GLY A 46 -1.43 13.55 20.44
N THR A 47 -1.30 14.21 21.58
CA THR A 47 -0.71 13.66 22.81
C THR A 47 -1.68 13.91 23.95
N VAL A 48 -1.91 12.89 24.78
CA VAL A 48 -2.74 12.99 25.99
C VAL A 48 -1.80 13.18 27.17
N VAL A 49 -2.03 14.25 27.94
CA VAL A 49 -1.27 14.58 29.14
C VAL A 49 -2.23 14.83 30.31
N ASP A 50 -1.74 14.64 31.54
CA ASP A 50 -2.46 14.96 32.76
C ASP A 50 -2.29 16.43 33.19
N ASP A 51 -2.81 16.77 34.38
CA ASP A 51 -2.73 18.13 34.94
C ASP A 51 -1.30 18.58 35.28
N MET A 52 -0.35 17.65 35.41
CA MET A 52 1.07 17.91 35.64
C MET A 52 1.87 17.96 34.33
N GLY A 53 1.24 17.65 33.20
CA GLY A 53 1.88 17.57 31.88
C GLY A 53 2.55 16.22 31.61
N GLU A 54 2.29 15.20 32.44
CA GLU A 54 2.84 13.86 32.23
C GLU A 54 2.04 13.09 31.17
N PRO A 55 2.70 12.36 30.24
CA PRO A 55 2.00 11.58 29.23
C PRO A 55 1.12 10.48 29.82
N VAL A 56 -0.12 10.40 29.36
CA VAL A 56 -1.06 9.35 29.78
C VAL A 56 -0.97 8.16 28.84
N ILE A 57 -0.38 7.08 29.32
CA ILE A 57 -0.21 5.81 28.59
C ILE A 57 -1.49 4.98 28.70
N GLY A 58 -1.94 4.38 27.59
CA GLY A 58 -3.08 3.46 27.59
C GLY A 58 -4.46 4.14 27.66
N ALA A 59 -4.51 5.47 27.50
CA ALA A 59 -5.77 6.20 27.42
C ALA A 59 -6.53 5.78 26.15
N THR A 60 -7.82 5.50 26.31
CA THR A 60 -8.69 5.09 25.21
C THR A 60 -9.35 6.32 24.59
N ILE A 61 -9.15 6.52 23.29
CA ILE A 61 -9.70 7.63 22.53
C ILE A 61 -10.77 7.06 21.59
N LYS A 62 -12.03 7.45 21.81
CA LYS A 62 -13.18 6.95 21.04
C LYS A 62 -13.94 8.09 20.40
N VAL A 63 -14.47 7.87 19.20
CA VAL A 63 -15.45 8.79 18.61
C VAL A 63 -16.79 8.65 19.31
N VAL A 64 -17.33 9.75 19.82
CA VAL A 64 -18.63 9.75 20.50
C VAL A 64 -19.71 9.25 19.54
N GLY A 65 -20.44 8.22 19.93
CA GLY A 65 -21.50 7.60 19.14
C GLY A 65 -21.04 6.55 18.10
N ALA A 66 -19.73 6.35 17.91
CA ALA A 66 -19.22 5.28 17.06
C ALA A 66 -18.89 4.03 17.87
N LYS A 67 -19.28 2.85 17.39
CA LYS A 67 -19.02 1.56 18.06
C LYS A 67 -17.68 0.90 17.72
N GLY A 68 -16.91 1.46 16.78
CA GLY A 68 -15.70 0.80 16.27
C GLY A 68 -14.58 1.72 15.81
N THR A 69 -14.67 3.03 16.06
CA THR A 69 -13.63 3.98 15.68
C THR A 69 -13.01 4.57 16.95
N GLY A 70 -11.81 4.09 17.27
CA GLY A 70 -11.02 4.55 18.39
C GLY A 70 -9.58 4.06 18.31
N THR A 71 -8.73 4.61 19.16
CA THR A 71 -7.32 4.27 19.28
C THR A 71 -6.92 4.33 20.76
N VAL A 72 -5.72 3.86 21.08
CA VAL A 72 -5.17 3.88 22.43
C VAL A 72 -3.83 4.61 22.38
N THR A 73 -3.52 5.41 23.40
CA THR A 73 -2.24 6.13 23.47
C THR A 73 -1.07 5.18 23.70
N ASP A 74 0.08 5.51 23.12
CA ASP A 74 1.34 4.78 23.31
C ASP A 74 2.09 5.19 24.59
N LEU A 75 3.35 4.75 24.73
CA LEU A 75 4.20 5.03 25.88
C LEU A 75 4.53 6.51 26.08
N ASP A 76 4.42 7.31 25.03
CA ASP A 76 4.67 8.75 25.06
C ASP A 76 3.34 9.54 25.09
N GLY A 77 2.21 8.86 25.34
CA GLY A 77 0.87 9.45 25.34
C GLY A 77 0.36 9.83 23.94
N ASN A 78 1.06 9.45 22.87
CA ASN A 78 0.71 9.85 21.51
C ASN A 78 -0.38 8.95 20.92
N PHE A 79 -1.18 9.52 20.03
CA PHE A 79 -2.18 8.79 19.29
C PHE A 79 -2.31 9.25 17.85
N VAL A 80 -2.83 8.35 17.01
CA VAL A 80 -3.23 8.64 15.63
C VAL A 80 -4.63 8.09 15.41
N LEU A 81 -5.54 8.91 14.87
CA LEU A 81 -6.92 8.51 14.60
C LEU A 81 -7.39 9.10 13.27
N ASN A 82 -8.06 8.33 12.43
CA ASN A 82 -8.60 8.82 11.16
C ASN A 82 -10.06 9.25 11.32
N VAL A 83 -10.30 10.56 11.47
CA VAL A 83 -11.62 11.14 11.68
C VAL A 83 -11.73 12.49 10.97
N LYS A 84 -12.96 12.91 10.65
CA LYS A 84 -13.21 14.23 10.09
C LYS A 84 -12.94 15.32 11.14
N PRO A 85 -12.41 16.49 10.76
CA PRO A 85 -12.34 17.65 11.65
C PRO A 85 -13.70 17.97 12.27
N GLY A 86 -13.70 18.40 13.53
CA GLY A 86 -14.94 18.68 14.29
C GLY A 86 -15.63 17.46 14.89
N THR A 87 -15.10 16.25 14.70
CA THR A 87 -15.58 15.04 15.38
C THR A 87 -15.31 15.13 16.88
N LYS A 88 -16.33 14.87 17.70
CA LYS A 88 -16.18 14.81 19.16
C LYS A 88 -15.54 13.49 19.59
N LEU A 89 -14.52 13.60 20.43
CA LEU A 89 -13.81 12.46 21.00
C LEU A 89 -14.10 12.35 22.50
N GLN A 90 -14.17 11.13 22.99
CA GLN A 90 -14.17 10.80 24.41
C GLN A 90 -12.83 10.14 24.73
N ILE A 91 -12.20 10.59 25.81
CA ILE A 91 -10.92 10.10 26.32
C ILE A 91 -11.19 9.51 27.70
N SER A 92 -10.72 8.29 27.97
CA SER A 92 -10.94 7.56 29.23
C SER A 92 -9.76 6.68 29.60
#